data_AF-A0A328RC69-F1
#
_entry.id   AF-A0A328RC69-F1
#
_cell.length_a   1.000
_cell.length_b   1.000
_cell.length_c   1.000
_cell.angle_alpha   90.00
_cell.angle_beta   90.00
_cell.angle_gamma   90.00
#
_symmetry.space_group_name_H-M   'P 1'
#
loop_
_entity.id
_entity.type
_entity.pdbx_description
1 polymer ?
#
loop_
_entity_poly.entity_id
_entity_poly.type
_entity_poly.pdbx_seq_one_letter_code
_entity_poly.pdbx_strand_id
1 'polypeptide(L)'
;MSGLTSIKETIKKQIYIVYSEKFDNTSSKTFIERYVAKHPLLRPELIVVNDQLHGFKKISKKLATLEEFPIYLEIEGVVEDDSHFIDSIELYCESHINCQGRLKDIIYLTNMFEDYISLDRVISIENPEEESLIITSKIQDFLINIAESSLSKRDDEDDDERSELFIELDIFNELLERYLKYFIDFIKFCDDLIIKNKSISHIEKEVKALFTET
;
A
#
# COMPACT_ATOMS: atom_id res chain seq x y z
N MET A 1 -12.17 -6.93 -20.66
CA MET A 1 -12.07 -5.75 -19.78
C MET A 1 -10.75 -5.09 -20.06
N SER A 2 -10.66 -3.76 -20.11
CA SER A 2 -9.35 -3.11 -20.25
C SER A 2 -8.50 -3.39 -19.02
N GLY A 3 -7.18 -3.52 -19.20
CA GLY A 3 -6.29 -3.90 -18.12
C GLY A 3 -6.33 -2.99 -16.90
N LEU A 4 -6.43 -1.68 -17.15
CA LEU A 4 -6.59 -0.67 -16.11
C LEU A 4 -7.86 -0.83 -15.28
N THR A 5 -8.93 -1.42 -15.86
CA THR A 5 -10.16 -1.70 -15.10
C THR A 5 -9.89 -2.76 -14.02
N SER A 6 -9.09 -3.78 -14.34
CA SER A 6 -8.73 -4.85 -13.39
C SER A 6 -7.93 -4.31 -12.21
N ILE A 7 -6.91 -3.49 -12.49
CA ILE A 7 -6.10 -2.80 -11.47
C ILE A 7 -6.98 -1.96 -10.54
N LYS A 8 -7.87 -1.15 -11.11
CA LYS A 8 -8.81 -0.31 -10.35
C LYS A 8 -9.72 -1.13 -9.45
N GLU A 9 -10.19 -2.28 -9.92
CA GLU A 9 -11.01 -3.17 -9.12
C GLU A 9 -10.22 -3.77 -7.96
N THR A 10 -8.97 -4.16 -8.17
CA THR A 10 -8.07 -4.65 -7.11
C THR A 10 -7.84 -3.59 -6.03
N ILE A 11 -7.53 -2.36 -6.43
CA ILE A 11 -7.37 -1.23 -5.49
C ILE A 11 -8.67 -1.04 -4.68
N LYS A 12 -9.81 -0.95 -5.37
CA LYS A 12 -11.13 -0.78 -4.73
C LYS A 12 -11.52 -1.94 -3.82
N LYS A 13 -10.98 -3.14 -4.01
CA LYS A 13 -11.21 -4.27 -3.09
C LYS A 13 -10.44 -4.09 -1.79
N GLN A 14 -9.19 -3.63 -1.87
CA GLN A 14 -8.27 -3.61 -0.73
C GLN A 14 -8.30 -2.32 0.10
N ILE A 15 -8.58 -1.16 -0.51
CA ILE A 15 -8.56 0.15 0.20
C ILE A 15 -9.89 0.90 0.10
N TYR A 16 -10.17 1.81 1.03
CA TYR A 16 -11.35 2.68 0.97
C TYR A 16 -11.00 4.01 0.33
N ILE A 17 -11.28 4.16 -0.97
CA ILE A 17 -10.98 5.38 -1.73
C ILE A 17 -11.93 6.50 -1.29
N VAL A 18 -11.36 7.61 -0.83
CA VAL A 18 -12.09 8.85 -0.46
C VAL A 18 -12.07 9.85 -1.61
N TYR A 19 -10.97 9.89 -2.35
CA TYR A 19 -10.77 10.80 -3.47
C TYR A 19 -9.88 10.16 -4.53
N SER A 20 -10.12 10.48 -5.80
CA SER A 20 -9.28 10.03 -6.91
C SER A 20 -9.20 11.08 -8.00
N GLU A 21 -8.03 11.24 -8.59
CA GLU A 21 -7.78 12.08 -9.76
C GLU A 21 -7.09 11.30 -10.87
N LYS A 22 -7.33 11.71 -12.11
CA LYS A 22 -6.68 11.16 -13.30
C LYS A 22 -6.18 12.31 -14.16
N PHE A 23 -4.92 12.24 -14.55
CA PHE A 23 -4.27 13.13 -15.49
C PHE A 23 -3.92 12.33 -16.74
N ASP A 24 -4.26 12.85 -17.91
CA ASP A 24 -3.96 12.23 -19.20
C ASP A 24 -3.18 13.23 -20.05
N ASN A 25 -2.02 12.82 -20.58
CA ASN A 25 -1.27 13.60 -21.55
C ASN A 25 -1.45 12.99 -22.94
N THR A 26 -2.24 13.65 -23.78
CA THR A 26 -2.55 13.16 -25.13
C THR A 26 -1.33 13.14 -26.06
N SER A 27 -0.31 13.95 -25.79
CA SER A 27 0.88 14.07 -26.64
C SER A 27 1.86 12.93 -26.41
N SER A 28 2.10 12.55 -25.15
CA SER A 28 2.97 11.43 -24.77
C SER A 28 2.22 10.12 -24.56
N LYS A 29 0.88 10.13 -24.65
CA LYS A 29 -0.01 9.02 -24.27
C LYS A 29 0.24 8.51 -22.85
N THR A 30 0.75 9.35 -21.96
CA THR A 30 0.98 8.99 -20.55
C THR A 30 -0.25 9.30 -19.70
N PHE A 31 -0.43 8.55 -18.61
CA PHE A 31 -1.45 8.82 -17.61
C PHE A 31 -0.86 8.76 -16.20
N ILE A 32 -1.48 9.51 -15.29
CA ILE A 32 -1.23 9.45 -13.85
C ILE A 32 -2.58 9.31 -13.15
N GLU A 33 -2.72 8.32 -12.28
CA GLU A 33 -3.88 8.14 -11.42
C GLU A 33 -3.48 8.22 -9.95
N ARG A 34 -4.14 9.12 -9.22
CA ARG A 34 -3.91 9.35 -7.80
C ARG A 34 -5.14 8.95 -7.01
N TYR A 35 -4.91 8.33 -5.86
CA TYR A 35 -5.92 7.92 -4.92
C TYR A 35 -5.55 8.40 -3.52
N VAL A 36 -6.48 9.09 -2.88
CA VAL A 36 -6.45 9.33 -1.43
C VAL A 36 -7.47 8.39 -0.81
N ALA A 37 -6.99 7.57 0.10
CA ALA A 37 -7.73 6.46 0.67
C ALA A 37 -7.57 6.37 2.18
N LYS A 38 -8.40 5.52 2.76
CA LYS A 38 -8.43 5.14 4.17
C LYS A 38 -8.34 3.62 4.27
N HIS A 39 -8.04 3.15 5.48
CA HIS A 39 -8.11 1.73 5.81
C HIS A 39 -9.51 1.14 5.50
N PRO A 40 -9.64 -0.06 4.91
CA PRO A 40 -10.93 -0.63 4.50
C PRO A 40 -11.92 -0.84 5.65
N LEU A 41 -11.45 -1.07 6.88
CA LEU A 41 -12.30 -1.15 8.08
C LEU A 41 -13.04 0.16 8.43
N LEU A 42 -12.71 1.27 7.76
CA LEU A 42 -13.41 2.54 7.90
C LEU A 42 -14.57 2.71 6.88
N ARG A 43 -14.84 1.70 6.05
CA ARG A 43 -15.95 1.74 5.08
C ARG A 43 -17.31 1.90 5.78
N PRO A 44 -18.16 2.84 5.33
CA PRO A 44 -19.52 2.99 5.85
C PRO A 44 -20.34 1.69 5.82
N GLU A 45 -20.19 0.85 4.79
CA GLU A 45 -20.99 -0.36 4.63
C GLU A 45 -20.66 -1.43 5.68
N LEU A 46 -19.39 -1.55 6.08
CA LEU A 46 -18.96 -2.43 7.18
C LEU A 46 -19.43 -1.92 8.55
N ILE A 47 -19.73 -0.63 8.64
CA ILE A 47 -20.28 0.01 9.84
C ILE A 47 -21.79 -0.30 9.98
N VAL A 48 -22.50 -0.52 8.87
CA VAL A 48 -23.97 -0.75 8.85
C VAL A 48 -24.39 -2.21 9.13
N VAL A 49 -23.56 -3.22 8.83
CA VAL A 49 -23.94 -4.65 9.00
C VAL A 49 -24.00 -5.09 10.47
N ASN A 50 -23.45 -4.30 11.41
CA ASN A 50 -23.50 -4.58 12.86
C ASN A 50 -24.56 -3.75 13.63
N ASP A 51 -25.46 -3.04 12.94
CA ASP A 51 -26.48 -2.20 13.56
C ASP A 51 -27.68 -3.02 14.10
N GLN A 52 -27.57 -3.50 15.34
CA GLN A 52 -28.75 -3.56 16.20
C GLN A 52 -29.14 -2.13 16.63
N LEU A 53 -30.46 -1.89 16.75
CA LEU A 53 -31.26 -0.67 17.05
C LEU A 53 -30.75 0.43 18.02
N HIS A 54 -29.50 0.42 18.48
CA HIS A 54 -28.91 1.43 19.36
C HIS A 54 -27.81 2.20 18.62
N GLY A 55 -28.26 3.19 17.84
CA GLY A 55 -27.51 3.93 16.83
C GLY A 55 -26.08 4.37 17.15
N PHE A 56 -25.28 4.44 16.07
CA PHE A 56 -24.09 5.24 15.71
C PHE A 56 -23.03 5.67 16.74
N LYS A 57 -23.27 5.65 18.05
CA LYS A 57 -22.36 6.25 19.05
C LYS A 57 -21.25 5.33 19.56
N LYS A 58 -21.27 4.02 19.23
CA LYS A 58 -20.36 3.03 19.85
C LYS A 58 -19.64 2.05 18.92
N ILE A 59 -19.90 2.04 17.61
CA ILE A 59 -19.07 1.33 16.64
C ILE A 59 -17.86 2.21 16.31
N SER A 60 -16.63 1.77 16.52
CA SER A 60 -16.08 1.78 17.88
C SER A 60 -14.98 2.83 17.91
N LYS A 61 -14.82 3.56 19.02
CA LYS A 61 -13.67 4.47 19.21
C LYS A 61 -12.33 3.80 18.88
N LYS A 62 -12.27 2.46 18.89
CA LYS A 62 -11.09 1.66 18.55
C LYS A 62 -10.83 1.54 17.04
N LEU A 63 -11.80 1.75 16.15
CA LEU A 63 -11.54 1.74 14.70
C LEU A 63 -11.27 3.14 14.17
N ALA A 64 -11.83 4.17 14.81
CA ALA A 64 -11.63 5.57 14.43
C ALA A 64 -10.14 5.99 14.47
N THR A 65 -9.30 5.31 15.25
CA THR A 65 -7.86 5.59 15.31
C THR A 65 -7.12 5.26 14.02
N LEU A 66 -7.70 4.42 13.14
CA LEU A 66 -7.18 4.19 11.79
C LEU A 66 -7.29 5.43 10.89
N GLU A 67 -8.03 6.46 11.28
CA GLU A 67 -8.05 7.74 10.55
C GLU A 67 -6.71 8.49 10.63
N GLU A 68 -5.86 8.16 11.60
CA GLU A 68 -4.50 8.73 11.75
C GLU A 68 -3.52 8.20 10.68
N PHE A 69 -3.94 7.22 9.86
CA PHE A 69 -3.13 6.58 8.82
C PHE A 69 -3.77 6.79 7.43
N PRO A 70 -3.65 8.00 6.85
CA PRO A 70 -4.11 8.27 5.49
C PRO A 70 -3.27 7.49 4.48
N ILE A 71 -3.90 6.98 3.43
CA ILE A 71 -3.26 6.16 2.41
C ILE A 71 -3.25 6.92 1.10
N TYR A 72 -2.09 6.99 0.47
CA TYR A 72 -1.88 7.63 -0.82
C TYR A 72 -1.36 6.58 -1.79
N LEU A 73 -1.97 6.53 -2.98
CA LEU A 73 -1.55 5.64 -4.06
C LEU A 73 -1.47 6.45 -5.35
N GLU A 74 -0.34 6.38 -6.03
CA GLU A 74 -0.11 6.94 -7.36
C GLU A 74 0.29 5.82 -8.32
N ILE A 75 -0.28 5.85 -9.52
CA ILE A 75 0.04 4.93 -10.60
C ILE A 75 0.30 5.76 -11.86
N GLU A 76 1.48 5.60 -12.44
CA GLU A 76 1.86 6.21 -13.70
C GLU A 76 2.02 5.12 -14.77
N GLY A 77 1.69 5.47 -16.01
CA GLY A 77 1.85 4.56 -17.12
C GLY A 77 1.68 5.20 -18.49
N VAL A 78 1.80 4.35 -19.51
CA VAL A 78 1.69 4.71 -20.93
C VAL A 78 0.54 3.91 -21.57
N VAL A 79 -0.17 4.54 -22.50
CA VAL A 79 -1.17 3.88 -23.34
C VAL A 79 -0.63 3.75 -24.77
N GLU A 80 -0.37 2.53 -25.23
CA GLU A 80 0.03 2.27 -26.62
C GLU A 80 -0.91 1.24 -27.25
N ASP A 81 -1.44 1.54 -28.45
CA ASP A 81 -2.31 0.65 -29.22
C ASP A 81 -3.41 -0.03 -28.38
N ASP A 82 -4.11 0.77 -27.58
CA ASP A 82 -5.15 0.39 -26.62
C ASP A 82 -4.69 -0.50 -25.43
N SER A 83 -3.39 -0.80 -25.35
CA SER A 83 -2.73 -1.47 -24.24
C SER A 83 -2.23 -0.47 -23.20
N HIS A 84 -2.31 -0.83 -21.92
CA HIS A 84 -1.86 0.01 -20.81
C HIS A 84 -0.64 -0.63 -20.17
N PHE A 85 0.42 0.15 -20.01
CA PHE A 85 1.66 -0.26 -19.38
C PHE A 85 1.88 0.58 -18.13
N ILE A 86 2.21 -0.07 -17.02
CA ILE A 86 2.52 0.60 -15.75
C ILE A 86 4.02 0.88 -15.73
N ASP A 87 4.38 2.15 -15.53
CA ASP A 87 5.77 2.61 -15.41
C ASP A 87 6.16 2.73 -13.93
N SER A 88 5.29 3.36 -13.13
CA SER A 88 5.52 3.53 -11.71
C SER A 88 4.27 3.31 -10.87
N ILE A 89 4.48 2.87 -9.63
CA ILE A 89 3.46 2.77 -8.60
C ILE A 89 4.04 3.13 -7.24
N GLU A 90 3.43 4.13 -6.60
CA GLU A 90 3.81 4.57 -5.26
C GLU A 90 2.65 4.36 -4.31
N LEU A 91 2.87 3.61 -3.24
CA LEU A 91 1.89 3.42 -2.16
C LEU A 91 2.53 3.84 -0.85
N TYR A 92 2.01 4.89 -0.23
CA TYR A 92 2.56 5.42 1.02
C TYR A 92 1.50 5.93 2.00
N CYS A 93 1.90 6.06 3.25
CA CYS A 93 1.12 6.59 4.35
C CYS A 93 2.04 7.49 5.20
N GLU A 94 1.59 8.69 5.51
CA GLU A 94 2.28 9.60 6.42
C GLU A 94 1.38 9.91 7.61
N SER A 95 1.88 9.60 8.80
CA SER A 95 1.16 9.75 10.07
C SER A 95 1.96 10.58 11.05
N HIS A 96 1.39 11.70 11.51
CA HIS A 96 2.00 12.57 12.52
C HIS A 96 1.77 12.02 13.94
N ILE A 97 2.45 10.93 14.27
CA ILE A 97 2.27 10.21 15.54
C ILE A 97 3.63 10.01 16.22
N ASN A 98 3.71 10.38 17.49
CA ASN A 98 4.87 10.07 18.32
C ASN A 98 4.90 8.58 18.68
N CYS A 99 5.94 7.88 18.24
CA CYS A 99 6.08 6.44 18.43
C CYS A 99 7.28 6.06 19.32
N GLN A 100 7.98 7.04 19.89
CA GLN A 100 9.22 6.85 20.65
C GLN A 100 9.12 5.77 21.73
N GLY A 101 7.99 5.69 22.44
CA GLY A 101 7.75 4.69 23.49
C GLY A 101 7.61 3.25 22.97
N ARG A 102 7.29 3.07 21.68
CA ARG A 102 7.04 1.78 21.03
C ARG A 102 8.00 1.48 19.88
N LEU A 103 9.04 2.31 19.70
CA LEU A 103 9.97 2.22 18.57
C LEU A 103 10.59 0.83 18.37
N LYS A 104 10.95 0.14 19.46
CA LYS A 104 11.49 -1.23 19.39
C LYS A 104 10.49 -2.24 18.79
N ASP A 105 9.22 -2.12 19.17
CA ASP A 105 8.16 -2.99 18.67
C ASP A 105 7.87 -2.70 17.19
N ILE A 106 7.92 -1.43 16.80
CA ILE A 106 7.71 -0.99 15.41
C ILE A 106 8.85 -1.48 14.53
N ILE A 107 10.10 -1.31 14.94
CA ILE A 107 11.27 -1.84 14.20
C ILE A 107 11.14 -3.37 14.03
N TYR A 108 10.76 -4.07 15.10
CA TYR A 108 10.53 -5.51 15.03
C TYR A 108 9.43 -5.86 14.02
N LEU A 109 8.30 -5.15 14.07
CA LEU A 109 7.19 -5.33 13.11
C LEU A 109 7.65 -5.03 11.67
N THR A 110 8.38 -3.94 11.43
CA THR A 110 8.92 -3.60 10.11
C THR A 110 9.80 -4.71 9.56
N ASN A 111 10.67 -5.31 10.38
CA ASN A 111 11.51 -6.42 9.96
C ASN A 111 10.68 -7.67 9.57
N MET A 112 9.51 -7.89 10.18
CA MET A 112 8.62 -8.98 9.76
C MET A 112 7.97 -8.73 8.39
N PHE A 113 7.91 -7.48 7.94
CA PHE A 113 7.34 -7.06 6.65
C PHE A 113 8.43 -6.56 5.69
N GLU A 114 9.70 -6.92 5.92
CA GLU A 114 10.83 -6.28 5.24
C GLU A 114 10.79 -6.40 3.71
N ASP A 115 10.18 -7.45 3.17
CA ASP A 115 10.02 -7.62 1.72
C ASP A 115 8.96 -6.71 1.11
N TYR A 116 8.05 -6.18 1.92
CA TYR A 116 6.86 -5.48 1.45
C TYR A 116 6.82 -4.00 1.84
N ILE A 117 7.46 -3.63 2.95
CA ILE A 117 7.31 -2.34 3.61
C ILE A 117 8.67 -1.75 3.96
N SER A 118 8.80 -0.44 3.74
CA SER A 118 9.82 0.42 4.33
C SER A 118 9.14 1.36 5.33
N LEU A 119 9.84 1.67 6.42
CA LEU A 119 9.36 2.60 7.44
C LEU A 119 10.46 3.59 7.77
N ASP A 120 10.14 4.87 7.56
CA ASP A 120 10.98 5.99 7.94
C ASP A 120 10.36 6.77 9.09
N ARG A 121 11.23 7.31 9.93
CA ARG A 121 10.85 8.19 11.03
C ARG A 121 11.47 9.55 10.79
N VAL A 122 10.63 10.56 10.65
CA VAL A 122 11.05 11.96 10.47
C VAL A 122 10.75 12.72 11.75
N ILE A 123 11.76 13.42 12.27
CA ILE A 123 11.64 14.23 13.48
C ILE A 123 11.96 15.67 13.08
N SER A 124 11.10 16.62 13.48
CA SER A 124 11.36 18.04 13.25
C SER A 124 12.58 18.50 14.06
N ILE A 125 13.51 19.19 13.38
CA ILE A 125 14.70 19.77 14.03
C ILE A 125 14.30 20.92 14.96
N GLU A 126 13.27 21.68 14.58
CA GLU A 126 12.79 22.83 15.33
C GLU A 126 11.93 22.41 16.53
N ASN A 127 11.18 21.32 16.38
CA ASN A 127 10.31 20.78 17.42
C ASN A 127 10.45 19.26 17.54
N PRO A 128 11.41 18.73 18.34
CA PRO A 128 11.67 17.29 18.44
C PRO A 128 10.50 16.44 18.97
N GLU A 129 9.45 17.08 19.48
CA GLU A 129 8.20 16.41 19.87
C GLU A 129 7.29 16.11 18.66
N GLU A 130 7.49 16.82 17.54
CA GLU A 130 6.82 16.56 16.28
C GLU A 130 7.56 15.46 15.50
N GLU A 131 6.83 14.37 15.31
CA GLU A 131 7.30 13.15 14.69
C GLU A 131 6.30 12.70 13.62
N SER A 132 6.82 12.34 12.45
CA SER A 132 6.07 11.65 11.41
C SER A 132 6.63 10.23 11.23
N LEU A 133 5.71 9.29 11.10
CA LEU A 133 5.98 7.97 10.55
C LEU A 133 5.59 7.97 9.07
N ILE A 134 6.53 7.58 8.23
CA ILE A 134 6.32 7.42 6.79
C ILE A 134 6.43 5.92 6.50
N ILE A 135 5.34 5.34 6.02
CA ILE A 135 5.25 3.93 5.65
C ILE A 135 5.14 3.88 4.13
N THR A 136 6.08 3.24 3.46
CA THR A 136 6.08 3.08 2.00
C THR A 136 6.06 1.61 1.62
N SER A 137 5.34 1.29 0.55
CA SER A 137 5.34 -0.05 -0.04
C SER A 137 6.56 -0.24 -0.93
N LYS A 138 7.15 -1.43 -0.90
CA LYS A 138 8.26 -1.84 -1.79
C LYS A 138 7.80 -2.37 -3.15
N ILE A 139 6.54 -2.18 -3.51
CA ILE A 139 6.01 -2.68 -4.78
C ILE A 139 6.82 -2.15 -5.98
N GLN A 140 7.20 -0.87 -5.98
CA GLN A 140 8.03 -0.30 -7.06
C GLN A 140 9.40 -0.97 -7.14
N ASP A 141 10.09 -1.13 -6.01
CA ASP A 141 11.41 -1.78 -5.94
C ASP A 141 11.34 -3.20 -6.49
N PHE A 142 10.25 -3.91 -6.19
CA PHE A 142 10.03 -5.25 -6.70
C PHE A 142 9.83 -5.28 -8.22
N LEU A 143 9.10 -4.33 -8.79
CA LEU A 143 8.92 -4.21 -10.24
C LEU A 143 10.26 -3.93 -10.94
N ILE A 144 11.09 -3.04 -10.37
CA ILE A 144 12.43 -2.75 -10.86
C ILE A 144 13.30 -4.01 -10.84
N ASN A 145 13.30 -4.77 -9.74
CA ASN A 145 14.10 -5.99 -9.61
C ASN A 145 13.68 -7.07 -10.62
N ILE A 146 12.36 -7.26 -10.85
CA ILE A 146 11.87 -8.14 -11.91
C ILE A 146 12.40 -7.67 -13.26
N ALA A 147 12.37 -6.37 -13.50
CA ALA A 147 12.78 -5.82 -14.76
C ALA A 147 14.27 -6.07 -15.05
N GLU A 148 15.13 -5.78 -14.09
CA GLU A 148 16.59 -6.00 -14.16
C GLU A 148 16.97 -7.48 -14.27
N SER A 149 16.28 -8.37 -13.53
CA SER A 149 16.52 -9.82 -13.59
C SER A 149 16.19 -10.44 -14.96
N SER A 150 15.32 -9.79 -15.71
CA SER A 150 14.92 -10.22 -17.05
C SER A 150 15.84 -9.64 -18.13
N LEU A 151 16.39 -8.44 -17.93
CA LEU A 151 17.43 -7.85 -18.79
C LEU A 151 18.74 -8.64 -18.71
N SER A 152 19.17 -9.00 -17.50
CA SER A 152 20.43 -9.76 -17.29
C SER A 152 20.42 -11.18 -17.86
N LYS A 153 19.26 -11.75 -18.19
CA LYS A 153 19.13 -13.03 -18.88
C LYS A 153 19.23 -12.92 -20.41
N ARG A 154 19.15 -11.71 -20.96
CA ARG A 154 19.18 -11.45 -22.41
C ARG A 154 20.56 -11.10 -22.94
N ASP A 155 21.51 -10.77 -22.06
CA ASP A 155 22.89 -10.46 -22.45
C ASP A 155 23.70 -11.70 -22.92
N ASP A 156 23.12 -12.90 -22.86
CA ASP A 156 23.72 -14.16 -23.35
C ASP A 156 23.14 -14.67 -24.68
N GLU A 157 22.11 -14.04 -25.25
CA GLU A 157 21.48 -14.44 -26.53
C GLU A 157 21.42 -13.24 -27.49
N ASP A 158 22.23 -13.27 -28.56
CA ASP A 158 22.23 -12.34 -29.68
C ASP A 158 20.86 -12.33 -30.38
N ASP A 159 19.90 -11.50 -29.95
CA ASP A 159 18.69 -11.21 -30.75
C ASP A 159 18.26 -9.73 -30.66
N ASP A 160 18.23 -9.12 -31.85
CA ASP A 160 18.02 -7.70 -32.19
C ASP A 160 16.56 -7.21 -32.01
N GLU A 161 15.78 -7.79 -31.10
CA GLU A 161 14.44 -7.32 -30.78
C GLU A 161 14.41 -6.70 -29.39
N ARG A 162 14.29 -5.36 -29.36
CA ARG A 162 13.87 -4.58 -28.19
C ARG A 162 12.45 -5.00 -27.78
N SER A 163 12.32 -6.19 -27.22
CA SER A 163 11.13 -6.63 -26.54
C SER A 163 11.08 -5.86 -25.23
N GLU A 164 10.39 -4.72 -25.24
CA GLU A 164 10.08 -3.96 -24.04
C GLU A 164 9.60 -4.92 -22.94
N LEU A 165 10.10 -4.70 -21.74
CA LEU A 165 10.05 -5.68 -20.69
C LEU A 165 8.70 -5.59 -19.98
N PHE A 166 7.69 -6.17 -20.63
CA PHE A 166 6.31 -6.08 -20.17
C PHE A 166 6.05 -7.13 -19.08
N ILE A 167 5.75 -6.67 -17.87
CA ILE A 167 5.14 -7.53 -16.85
C ILE A 167 3.70 -7.79 -17.31
N GLU A 168 3.34 -9.07 -17.46
CA GLU A 168 1.97 -9.43 -17.78
C GLU A 168 1.02 -8.84 -16.71
N LEU A 169 -0.02 -8.17 -17.18
CA LEU A 169 -0.91 -7.41 -16.32
C LEU A 169 -1.57 -8.27 -15.22
N ASP A 170 -1.87 -9.53 -15.51
CA ASP A 170 -2.45 -10.44 -14.52
C ASP A 170 -1.47 -10.72 -13.37
N ILE A 171 -0.18 -10.91 -13.68
CA ILE A 171 0.89 -11.05 -12.69
C ILE A 171 1.04 -9.77 -11.88
N PHE A 172 1.03 -8.61 -12.55
CA PHE A 172 1.06 -7.31 -11.87
C PHE A 172 -0.12 -7.16 -10.91
N ASN A 173 -1.31 -7.61 -11.30
CA ASN A 173 -2.51 -7.47 -10.50
C ASN A 173 -2.49 -8.35 -9.23
N GLU A 174 -1.99 -9.57 -9.32
CA GLU A 174 -1.78 -10.45 -8.16
C GLU A 174 -0.73 -9.88 -7.20
N LEU A 175 0.35 -9.31 -7.74
CA LEU A 175 1.37 -8.62 -6.96
C LEU A 175 0.78 -7.41 -6.25
N LEU A 176 0.07 -6.55 -6.98
CA LEU A 176 -0.60 -5.38 -6.43
C LEU A 176 -1.53 -5.76 -5.29
N GLU A 177 -2.34 -6.79 -5.46
CA GLU A 177 -3.24 -7.28 -4.41
C GLU A 177 -2.47 -7.67 -3.14
N ARG A 178 -1.36 -8.41 -3.29
CA ARG A 178 -0.52 -8.86 -2.17
C ARG A 178 0.12 -7.68 -1.43
N TYR A 179 0.74 -6.75 -2.16
CA TYR A 179 1.39 -5.58 -1.55
C TYR A 179 0.38 -4.66 -0.87
N LEU A 180 -0.79 -4.43 -1.48
CA LEU A 180 -1.88 -3.67 -0.85
C LEU A 180 -2.35 -4.35 0.44
N LYS A 181 -2.56 -5.66 0.42
CA LYS A 181 -2.98 -6.42 1.61
C LYS A 181 -1.99 -6.25 2.75
N TYR A 182 -0.70 -6.52 2.51
CA TYR A 182 0.32 -6.40 3.56
C TYR A 182 0.53 -4.97 4.03
N PHE A 183 0.39 -3.98 3.15
CA PHE A 183 0.43 -2.56 3.52
C PHE A 183 -0.72 -2.20 4.48
N ILE A 184 -1.93 -2.65 4.18
CA ILE A 184 -3.11 -2.45 5.03
C ILE A 184 -2.98 -3.16 6.38
N ASP A 185 -2.53 -4.42 6.37
CA ASP A 185 -2.31 -5.19 7.60
C ASP A 185 -1.22 -4.54 8.47
N PHE A 186 -0.14 -4.04 7.86
CA PHE A 186 0.91 -3.33 8.56
C PHE A 186 0.37 -2.06 9.25
N ILE A 187 -0.41 -1.23 8.55
CA ILE A 187 -1.07 -0.04 9.14
C ILE A 187 -1.93 -0.44 10.34
N LYS A 188 -2.73 -1.50 10.21
CA LYS A 188 -3.57 -1.99 11.31
C LYS A 188 -2.73 -2.38 12.53
N PHE A 189 -1.58 -3.03 12.33
CA PHE A 189 -0.68 -3.41 13.42
C PHE A 189 0.04 -2.20 14.02
N CYS A 190 0.40 -1.18 13.23
CA CYS A 190 0.90 0.09 13.74
C CYS A 190 -0.14 0.79 14.63
N ASP A 191 -1.39 0.88 14.20
CA ASP A 191 -2.49 1.43 15.01
C ASP A 191 -2.68 0.64 16.32
N ASP A 192 -2.63 -0.70 16.24
CA ASP A 192 -2.72 -1.58 17.40
C ASP A 192 -1.56 -1.38 18.40
N LEU A 193 -0.32 -1.23 17.92
CA LEU A 193 0.86 -1.00 18.76
C LEU A 193 0.90 0.42 19.34
N ILE A 194 0.72 1.43 18.49
CA ILE A 194 1.02 2.82 18.82
C ILE A 194 -0.15 3.48 19.52
N ILE A 195 -1.35 3.40 18.94
CA ILE A 195 -2.51 4.15 19.43
C ILE A 195 -3.28 3.34 20.46
N LYS A 196 -3.54 2.06 20.17
CA LYS A 196 -4.28 1.17 21.09
C LYS A 196 -3.40 0.54 22.16
N ASN A 197 -2.09 0.74 22.08
CA ASN A 197 -1.10 0.28 23.05
C ASN A 197 -1.17 -1.23 23.35
N LYS A 198 -1.48 -2.07 22.34
CA LYS A 198 -1.39 -3.53 22.47
C LYS A 198 0.07 -3.96 22.53
N SER A 199 0.38 -5.07 23.22
CA SER A 199 1.75 -5.61 23.26
C SER A 199 2.13 -6.29 21.95
N ILE A 200 3.42 -6.26 21.60
CA ILE A 200 3.92 -6.97 20.40
C ILE A 200 3.62 -8.47 20.45
N SER A 201 3.72 -9.09 21.63
CA SER A 201 3.40 -10.51 21.84
C SER A 201 1.95 -10.90 21.51
N HIS A 202 1.02 -9.94 21.58
CA HIS A 202 -0.36 -10.16 21.22
C HIS A 202 -0.54 -10.18 19.70
N ILE A 203 0.18 -9.30 19.00
CA ILE A 203 0.08 -9.08 17.56
C ILE A 203 0.93 -10.09 16.78
N GLU A 204 2.06 -10.53 17.33
CA GLU A 204 3.03 -11.40 16.65
C GLU A 204 2.40 -12.71 16.12
N LYS A 205 1.42 -13.26 16.84
CA LYS A 205 0.69 -14.46 16.40
C LYS A 205 -0.17 -14.18 15.16
N GLU A 206 -0.85 -13.04 15.12
CA GLU A 206 -1.64 -12.62 13.97
C GLU A 206 -0.73 -12.35 12.77
N VAL A 207 0.39 -11.66 12.97
CA VAL A 207 1.37 -11.39 11.90
C VAL A 207 1.92 -12.68 11.31
N LYS A 208 2.35 -13.64 12.16
CA LYS A 208 2.88 -14.92 11.70
C LYS A 208 1.86 -15.73 10.91
N ALA A 209 0.58 -15.67 11.28
CA ALA A 209 -0.48 -16.35 10.57
C ALA A 209 -0.62 -15.85 9.12
N LEU A 210 -0.42 -14.54 8.88
CA LEU A 210 -0.52 -13.94 7.55
C LEU A 210 0.47 -14.55 6.54
N PHE A 211 1.69 -14.87 6.99
CA PHE A 211 2.74 -15.43 6.15
C PHE A 211 2.69 -16.96 6.01
N THR A 212 1.84 -17.64 6.79
CA THR A 212 1.64 -19.10 6.69
C THR A 212 0.47 -19.49 5.79
N GLU A 213 -0.40 -18.55 5.42
CA GLU A 213 -1.58 -18.78 4.58
C GLU A 213 -1.35 -18.48 3.08
N THR A 214 -0.11 -18.17 2.68
CA THR A 214 0.34 -18.00 1.29
C THR A 214 1.22 -19.16 0.84
#